data_AF-A0A4Y9XWR3-F1
#
_entry.id   AF-A0A4Y9XWR3-F1
#
_cell.length_a   1.000
_cell.length_b   1.000
_cell.length_c   1.000
_cell.angle_alpha   90.00
_cell.angle_beta   90.00
_cell.angle_gamma   90.00
#
_symmetry.space_group_name_H-M   'P 1'
#
loop_
_entity.id
_entity.type
_entity.pdbx_description
1 polymer ?
#
loop_
_entity_poly.entity_id
_entity_poly.type
_entity_poly.pdbx_seq_one_letter_code
_entity_poly.pdbx_strand_id
1 'polypeptide(L)'
;MSIVLFIASLVSSGLFLWTLYTEKNLTTDCVVLNANNNITIDQCDTHVSKAGKIIITVVLSVLILVHLYIVVVIRRYVEQLEDESDLWQGPYKLTTTDINQSLMQTKVPYPYVDGLHSYGNA
;
A
#
# COMPACT_ATOMS: atom_id res chain seq x y z
N MET A 1 -4.03 -6.16 -4.29
CA MET A 1 -3.56 -6.42 -2.90
C MET A 1 -3.43 -5.17 -2.05
N SER A 2 -2.90 -4.05 -2.56
CA SER A 2 -2.67 -2.80 -1.80
C SER A 2 -3.92 -2.18 -1.15
N ILE A 3 -5.07 -2.21 -1.83
CA ILE A 3 -6.36 -1.72 -1.28
C ILE A 3 -6.85 -2.55 -0.09
N VAL A 4 -6.63 -3.86 -0.10
CA VAL A 4 -7.03 -4.74 1.01
C VAL A 4 -6.20 -4.43 2.25
N LEU A 5 -4.88 -4.20 2.07
CA LEU A 5 -3.98 -3.77 3.14
C LEU A 5 -4.38 -2.39 3.71
N PHE A 6 -4.82 -1.47 2.85
CA PHE A 6 -5.34 -0.18 3.28
C PHE A 6 -6.60 -0.32 4.14
N ILE A 7 -7.57 -1.13 3.73
CA ILE A 7 -8.79 -1.37 4.50
C ILE A 7 -8.47 -2.03 5.84
N ALA A 8 -7.57 -3.02 5.85
CA ALA A 8 -7.11 -3.65 7.09
C ALA A 8 -6.44 -2.64 8.04
N SER A 9 -5.64 -1.70 7.51
CA SER A 9 -5.03 -0.64 8.29
C SER A 9 -6.07 0.30 8.93
N LEU A 10 -7.14 0.65 8.19
CA LEU A 10 -8.26 1.45 8.70
C LEU A 10 -9.01 0.72 9.82
N VAL A 11 -9.32 -0.56 9.63
CA VAL A 11 -10.00 -1.38 10.63
C VAL A 11 -9.16 -1.52 11.90
N SER A 12 -7.86 -1.81 11.77
CA SER A 12 -6.96 -1.92 12.93
C SER A 12 -6.84 -0.60 13.68
N SER A 13 -6.76 0.52 12.95
CA SER A 13 -6.70 1.86 13.53
C SER A 13 -7.99 2.22 14.27
N GLY A 14 -9.15 1.88 13.68
CA GLY A 14 -10.45 2.08 14.32
C GLY A 14 -10.61 1.27 15.60
N LEU A 15 -10.20 -0.01 15.58
CA LEU A 15 -10.19 -0.86 16.77
C LEU A 15 -9.24 -0.32 17.84
N PHE A 16 -8.05 0.15 17.44
CA PHE A 16 -7.09 0.76 18.36
C PHE A 16 -7.65 2.01 19.05
N LEU A 17 -8.23 2.94 18.27
CA LEU A 17 -8.89 4.11 18.84
C LEU A 17 -10.06 3.72 19.75
N TRP A 18 -10.86 2.72 19.35
CA TRP A 18 -11.94 2.21 20.18
C TRP A 18 -11.45 1.69 21.53
N THR A 19 -10.33 0.96 21.59
CA THR A 19 -9.75 0.51 22.87
C THR A 19 -9.28 1.67 23.75
N LEU A 20 -8.70 2.73 23.15
CA LEU A 20 -8.25 3.93 23.89
C LEU A 20 -9.40 4.76 24.46
N TYR A 21 -10.53 4.83 23.74
CA TYR A 21 -11.69 5.63 24.15
C TYR A 21 -12.66 4.88 25.05
N THR A 22 -12.68 3.54 25.03
CA THR A 22 -13.57 2.76 25.91
C THR A 22 -13.08 2.65 27.35
N GLU A 23 -11.87 3.13 27.66
CA GLU A 23 -11.30 3.24 29.02
C GLU A 23 -11.38 1.93 29.83
N LYS A 24 -11.57 0.79 29.16
CA LYS A 24 -11.59 -0.51 29.83
C LYS A 24 -10.17 -0.85 30.22
N ASN A 25 -9.97 -1.16 31.50
CA ASN A 25 -8.69 -1.62 32.00
C ASN A 25 -8.28 -2.89 31.25
N LEU A 26 -7.18 -2.80 30.48
CA LEU A 26 -6.61 -3.94 29.77
C LEU A 26 -5.98 -4.96 30.72
N THR A 27 -5.65 -4.55 31.95
CA THR A 27 -5.04 -5.37 33.00
C THR A 27 -5.85 -5.23 34.27
N THR A 28 -6.34 -6.34 34.82
CA THR A 28 -7.31 -6.32 35.92
C THR A 28 -6.72 -6.27 37.32
N ASP A 29 -5.41 -6.45 37.52
CA ASP A 29 -4.80 -6.39 38.86
C ASP A 29 -3.35 -5.93 38.77
N CYS A 30 -2.99 -4.95 39.58
CA CYS A 30 -1.61 -4.52 39.76
C CYS A 30 -1.14 -4.70 41.19
N VAL A 31 0.02 -5.33 41.33
CA VAL A 31 0.69 -5.48 42.62
C VAL A 31 1.50 -4.22 42.87
N VAL A 32 1.01 -3.36 43.76
CA VAL A 32 1.74 -2.18 44.22
C VAL A 32 2.40 -2.51 45.55
N LEU A 33 3.73 -2.39 45.60
CA LEU A 33 4.51 -2.47 46.84
C LEU A 33 4.48 -1.10 47.52
N ASN A 34 3.76 -0.99 48.64
CA ASN A 34 3.80 0.20 49.46
C ASN A 34 5.12 0.29 50.25
N ALA A 35 5.52 1.50 50.65
CA ALA A 35 6.77 1.78 51.39
C ALA A 35 6.92 1.01 52.73
N ASN A 36 5.86 0.32 53.17
CA ASN A 36 5.83 -0.54 54.36
C ASN A 36 5.94 -2.05 54.01
N ASN A 37 6.38 -2.41 52.80
CA ASN A 37 6.46 -3.80 52.28
C ASN A 37 5.12 -4.56 52.27
N ASN A 38 3.99 -3.85 52.33
CA ASN A 38 2.68 -4.49 52.20
C ASN A 38 2.28 -4.59 50.73
N ILE A 39 1.82 -5.77 50.32
CA ILE A 39 1.37 -6.06 48.95
C ILE A 39 -0.10 -5.69 48.87
N THR A 40 -0.42 -4.59 48.19
CA THR A 40 -1.81 -4.22 47.90
C THR A 40 -2.11 -4.47 46.43
N ILE A 41 -3.22 -5.17 46.18
CA ILE A 41 -3.75 -5.35 44.83
C ILE A 41 -4.61 -4.12 44.55
N ASP A 42 -4.12 -3.26 43.66
CA ASP A 42 -4.85 -2.07 43.22
C ASP A 42 -5.31 -2.27 41.78
N GLN A 43 -6.46 -1.68 41.44
CA GLN A 43 -6.89 -1.61 40.05
C GLN A 43 -6.02 -0.58 39.35
N CYS A 44 -5.04 -1.06 38.59
CA CYS A 44 -4.24 -0.18 37.74
C CYS A 44 -5.14 0.61 36.80
N ASP A 45 -5.30 1.90 37.08
CA ASP A 45 -5.90 2.83 36.14
C ASP A 45 -4.95 3.01 34.96
N THR A 46 -5.18 2.25 33.90
CA THR A 46 -4.52 2.43 32.59
C THR A 46 -5.16 3.56 31.79
N HIS A 47 -5.64 4.60 32.48
CA HIS A 47 -6.29 5.74 31.84
C HIS A 47 -5.24 6.62 31.15
N VAL A 48 -5.18 6.52 29.83
CA VAL A 48 -4.43 7.46 29.00
C VAL A 48 -5.03 8.85 29.17
N SER A 49 -4.19 9.84 29.51
CA SER A 49 -4.63 11.22 29.71
C SER A 49 -5.39 11.76 28.49
N LYS A 50 -6.35 12.66 28.71
CA LYS A 50 -7.14 13.27 27.61
C LYS A 50 -6.26 13.90 26.53
N ALA A 51 -5.17 14.56 26.93
CA ALA A 51 -4.18 15.12 26.03
C ALA A 51 -3.46 14.03 25.20
N GLY A 52 -3.10 12.91 25.84
CA GLY A 52 -2.51 11.76 25.16
C GLY A 52 -3.42 11.17 24.08
N LYS A 53 -4.72 11.05 24.37
CA LYS A 53 -5.71 10.56 23.37
C LYS A 53 -5.76 11.46 22.13
N ILE A 54 -5.73 12.78 22.31
CA ILE A 54 -5.75 13.76 21.20
C ILE A 54 -4.47 13.67 20.36
N ILE A 55 -3.31 13.55 21.00
CA ILE A 55 -2.03 13.43 20.27
C ILE A 55 -2.02 12.14 19.45
N ILE A 56 -2.47 11.03 20.04
CA ILE A 56 -2.53 9.73 19.36
C ILE A 56 -3.48 9.79 18.16
N THR A 57 -4.66 10.40 18.27
CA THR A 57 -5.59 10.51 17.14
C THR A 57 -5.02 11.33 16.00
N VAL A 58 -4.34 12.45 16.30
CA VAL A 58 -3.67 13.27 15.28
C VAL A 58 -2.58 12.48 14.56
N VAL A 59 -1.68 11.85 15.30
CA VAL A 59 -0.59 11.03 14.71
C VAL A 59 -1.17 9.91 13.85
N LEU A 60 -2.22 9.25 14.33
CA LEU A 60 -2.85 8.14 13.63
C LEU A 60 -3.55 8.59 12.34
N SER A 61 -4.18 9.76 12.35
CA SER A 61 -4.77 10.34 11.13
C SER A 61 -3.71 10.64 10.06
N VAL A 62 -2.54 11.16 10.45
CA VAL A 62 -1.43 11.42 9.54
C VAL A 62 -0.91 10.11 8.94
N LEU A 63 -0.79 9.06 9.76
CA LEU A 63 -0.39 7.72 9.31
C LEU A 63 -1.34 7.14 8.27
N ILE A 64 -2.67 7.30 8.45
CA ILE A 64 -3.67 6.87 7.46
C ILE A 64 -3.48 7.61 6.14
N LEU A 65 -3.24 8.92 6.17
CA LEU A 65 -3.00 9.71 4.96
C LEU A 65 -1.73 9.26 4.23
N VAL A 66 -0.65 8.98 4.96
CA VAL A 66 0.58 8.44 4.37
C VAL A 66 0.34 7.06 3.75
N HIS A 67 -0.42 6.19 4.41
CA HIS A 67 -0.78 4.88 3.85
C HIS A 67 -1.60 5.00 2.57
N LEU A 68 -2.59 5.91 2.55
CA LEU A 68 -3.38 6.20 1.35
C LEU A 68 -2.49 6.71 0.21
N TYR A 69 -1.55 7.61 0.50
CA TYR A 69 -0.59 8.12 -0.48
C TYR A 69 0.23 6.98 -1.10
N ILE A 70 0.78 6.08 -0.28
CA ILE A 70 1.55 4.92 -0.76
C ILE A 70 0.71 4.05 -1.69
N VAL A 71 -0.55 3.77 -1.33
CA VAL A 71 -1.46 2.93 -2.14
C VAL A 71 -1.75 3.58 -3.49
N VAL A 72 -1.99 4.90 -3.51
CA VAL A 72 -2.22 5.65 -4.75
C VAL A 72 -0.98 5.61 -5.65
N VAL A 73 0.20 5.84 -5.09
CA VAL A 73 1.46 5.80 -5.85
C VAL A 73 1.69 4.41 -6.45
N ILE A 74 1.57 3.35 -5.65
CA ILE A 74 1.74 1.97 -6.14
C ILE A 74 0.74 1.66 -7.26
N ARG A 75 -0.52 2.07 -7.11
CA ARG A 75 -1.53 1.82 -8.14
C ARG A 75 -1.15 2.51 -9.46
N ARG A 76 -0.72 3.77 -9.39
CA ARG A 76 -0.27 4.51 -10.58
C ARG A 76 0.94 3.85 -11.24
N TYR A 77 1.89 3.33 -10.45
CA TYR A 77 3.03 2.57 -10.99
C TYR A 77 2.61 1.26 -11.66
N VAL A 78 1.64 0.55 -11.09
CA VAL A 78 1.10 -0.68 -11.72
C VAL A 78 0.41 -0.34 -13.04
N GLU A 79 -0.42 0.70 -13.06
CA GLU A 79 -1.09 1.17 -14.29
C GLU A 79 -0.04 1.55 -15.37
N GLN A 80 1.04 2.24 -15.00
CA GLN A 80 2.15 2.53 -15.91
C GLN A 80 2.87 1.29 -16.43
N LEU A 81 3.08 0.28 -15.59
CA LEU A 81 3.72 -0.98 -16.00
C LEU A 81 2.82 -1.80 -16.92
N GLU A 82 1.51 -1.80 -16.68
CA GLU A 82 0.53 -2.46 -17.55
C GLU A 82 0.50 -1.77 -18.93
N ASP A 83 0.44 -0.44 -18.97
CA ASP A 83 0.50 0.34 -20.22
C ASP A 83 1.82 0.11 -20.99
N GLU A 84 2.95 0.03 -20.29
CA GLU A 84 4.25 -0.27 -20.91
C GLU A 84 4.38 -1.72 -21.36
N SER A 85 3.64 -2.67 -20.78
CA SER A 85 3.70 -4.09 -21.14
C SER A 85 3.16 -4.38 -22.55
N ASP A 86 2.22 -3.56 -23.04
CA ASP A 86 1.74 -3.61 -24.42
C ASP A 86 2.67 -2.90 -25.40
N LEU A 87 3.47 -1.94 -24.93
CA LEU A 87 4.49 -1.22 -25.73
C LEU A 87 5.84 -1.98 -25.83
N TRP A 88 6.23 -2.71 -24.79
CA TRP A 88 7.46 -3.53 -24.77
C TRP A 88 7.35 -4.87 -25.50
N GLN A 89 6.14 -5.26 -25.89
CA GLN A 89 5.93 -6.28 -26.91
C GLN A 89 6.35 -5.69 -28.27
N GLY A 90 7.66 -5.48 -28.44
CA GLY A 90 8.25 -5.15 -29.72
C GLY A 90 7.91 -6.20 -30.79
N PRO A 91 8.39 -6.03 -32.03
CA PRO A 91 8.04 -6.86 -33.19
C PRO A 91 8.35 -8.37 -33.06
N TYR A 92 8.92 -8.80 -31.93
CA TYR A 92 9.21 -10.19 -31.58
C TYR A 92 8.17 -10.82 -30.64
N LYS A 93 6.97 -10.25 -30.50
CA LYS A 93 5.83 -11.06 -30.05
C LYS A 93 5.74 -12.24 -31.01
N LEU A 94 5.77 -13.47 -30.49
CA LEU A 94 5.46 -14.68 -31.23
C LEU A 94 4.03 -14.53 -31.76
N THR A 95 3.91 -13.85 -32.90
CA THR A 95 2.71 -13.81 -33.69
C THR A 95 2.45 -15.24 -34.08
N THR A 96 1.32 -15.78 -33.63
CA THR A 96 0.74 -16.97 -34.25
C THR A 96 0.73 -16.68 -35.75
N THR A 97 1.56 -17.37 -36.51
CA THR A 97 1.63 -17.18 -37.96
C THR A 97 0.24 -17.50 -38.48
N ASP A 98 -0.53 -16.46 -38.79
CA ASP A 98 -1.73 -16.63 -39.57
C ASP A 98 -1.28 -17.27 -40.88
N ILE A 99 -1.74 -18.49 -41.14
CA ILE A 99 -1.24 -19.37 -42.21
C ILE A 99 -1.42 -18.70 -43.59
N ASN A 100 -2.29 -17.68 -43.65
CA ASN A 100 -2.64 -16.94 -44.86
C ASN A 100 -1.82 -15.65 -45.07
N GLN A 101 -0.96 -15.23 -44.13
CA GLN A 101 -0.11 -14.05 -44.32
C GLN A 101 1.29 -14.46 -44.79
N SER A 102 1.73 -13.88 -45.91
CA SER A 102 3.09 -14.07 -46.43
C SER A 102 4.10 -13.62 -45.37
N LEU A 103 5.08 -14.49 -45.06
CA LEU A 103 6.18 -14.22 -44.12
C LEU A 103 7.04 -13.00 -44.51
N MET A 104 6.88 -12.48 -45.73
CA MET A 104 7.58 -11.30 -46.23
C MET A 104 6.73 -10.02 -46.21
N GLN A 105 5.52 -10.05 -45.65
CA GLN A 105 4.68 -8.87 -45.57
C GLN A 105 5.18 -7.95 -44.45
N THR A 106 6.05 -7.01 -44.83
CA THR A 106 6.55 -5.99 -43.93
C THR A 106 5.40 -5.08 -43.51
N LYS A 107 5.22 -4.91 -42.19
CA LYS A 107 4.32 -3.89 -41.65
C LYS A 107 4.93 -2.50 -41.90
N VAL A 108 4.07 -1.48 -41.96
CA VAL A 108 4.47 -0.08 -42.12
C VAL A 108 5.54 0.27 -41.06
N PRO A 109 6.64 0.96 -41.44
CA PRO A 109 7.71 1.33 -40.51
C PRO A 109 7.20 2.09 -39.30
N TYR A 110 7.83 1.87 -38.14
CA TYR A 110 7.47 2.58 -36.92
C TYR A 110 7.71 4.09 -37.11
N PRO A 111 6.79 4.99 -36.66
CA PRO A 111 6.79 6.41 -37.04
C PRO A 111 8.03 7.22 -36.65
N TYR A 112 8.91 6.66 -35.81
CA TYR A 112 10.12 7.31 -35.30
C TYR A 112 11.41 6.64 -35.78
N VAL A 113 11.35 5.73 -36.75
CA VAL A 113 12.55 5.14 -37.33
C VAL A 113 13.18 6.14 -38.30
N ASP A 114 14.41 6.55 -38.01
CA ASP A 114 15.23 7.33 -38.94
C ASP A 114 15.35 6.57 -40.26
N GLY A 115 14.86 7.17 -41.35
CA GLY A 115 14.85 6.56 -42.68
C GLY A 115 16.24 6.17 -43.21
N LEU A 116 17.32 6.63 -42.58
CA LEU A 116 18.70 6.24 -42.92
C LEU A 116 19.12 4.89 -42.30
N HIS A 117 18.44 4.44 -41.24
CA HIS A 117 18.79 3.22 -40.48
C HIS A 117 17.63 2.21 -40.44
N SER A 118 16.56 2.41 -41.21
CA SER A 118 15.48 1.44 -41.32
C SER A 118 15.93 0.20 -42.07
N TYR A 119 15.61 -0.96 -41.52
CA TYR A 119 15.87 -2.25 -42.15
C TYR A 119 15.12 -2.35 -43.49
N GLY A 120 15.84 -2.65 -44.58
CA GLY A 120 15.25 -2.82 -45.92
C GLY A 120 15.40 -1.65 -46.90
N ASN A 121 16.17 -0.61 -46.55
CA ASN A 121 16.60 0.38 -47.54
C ASN A 121 17.86 -0.13 -48.26
N ALA A 122 17.73 -0.38 -49.56
CA ALA A 122 18.81 -0.54 -50.53
C ALA A 122 18.74 0.62 -51.54
#